data_AF-W6MDT0-F1
#
_entry.id   AF-W6MDT0-F1
#
_cell.length_a   1.000
_cell.length_b   1.000
_cell.length_c   1.000
_cell.angle_alpha   90.00
_cell.angle_beta   90.00
_cell.angle_gamma   90.00
#
_symmetry.space_group_name_H-M   'P 1'
#
loop_
_entity.id
_entity.type
_entity.pdbx_description
1 polymer ?
#
loop_
_entity_poly.entity_id
_entity_poly.type
_entity_poly.pdbx_seq_one_letter_code
_entity_poly.pdbx_strand_id
1 'polypeptide(L)'
;MSNSVQSVGGGTFIVDGQSMDYATLVLALQLERVDLLDKQLGAQAQAIQDRNALIAQANDMLTRVQQLKNQAAQNNTATNGGADMKKFFDTNGIKYDTTGNDMINTKDEWEVAIQGLKNFTDKLNSQSELDFIRVQNLNNKREQALELTTNQLQKDSKIKNDIIGNTR
;
A
#
# COMPACT_ATOMS: atom_id res chain seq x y z
N MET A 1 18.66 -17.41 -6.69
CA MET A 1 20.10 -17.67 -6.94
C MET A 1 20.86 -16.89 -5.89
N SER A 2 21.70 -17.55 -5.09
CA SER A 2 22.48 -16.87 -4.05
C SER A 2 23.73 -16.30 -4.71
N ASN A 3 23.76 -14.99 -4.94
CA ASN A 3 24.93 -14.31 -5.47
C ASN A 3 25.98 -14.25 -4.36
N SER A 4 26.99 -15.11 -4.42
CA SER A 4 28.10 -15.10 -3.47
C SER A 4 29.02 -13.92 -3.78
N VAL A 5 29.03 -12.90 -2.91
CA VAL A 5 29.99 -11.80 -2.99
C VAL A 5 31.28 -12.23 -2.27
N GLN A 6 32.39 -12.28 -2.99
CA GLN A 6 33.71 -12.58 -2.42
C GLN A 6 34.63 -11.37 -2.53
N SER A 7 35.17 -10.91 -1.40
CA SER A 7 36.20 -9.86 -1.37
C SER A 7 37.55 -10.47 -1.74
N VAL A 8 38.23 -9.90 -2.74
CA VAL A 8 39.55 -10.38 -3.22
C VAL A 8 40.70 -9.49 -2.74
N GLY A 9 40.42 -8.50 -1.88
CA GLY A 9 41.39 -7.49 -1.44
C GLY A 9 41.55 -6.34 -2.44
N GLY A 10 42.21 -5.25 -2.02
CA GLY A 10 42.46 -4.08 -2.88
C GLY A 10 41.22 -3.25 -3.25
N GLY A 11 40.09 -3.44 -2.58
CA GLY A 11 38.82 -2.77 -2.92
C GLY A 11 38.07 -3.38 -4.11
N THR A 12 38.47 -4.57 -4.55
CA THR A 12 37.82 -5.33 -5.62
C THR A 12 36.97 -6.46 -5.04
N PHE A 13 35.79 -6.67 -5.63
CA PHE A 13 34.85 -7.71 -5.23
C PHE A 13 34.48 -8.55 -6.45
N ILE A 14 34.40 -9.87 -6.27
CA ILE A 14 33.86 -10.78 -7.29
C ILE A 14 32.38 -10.99 -6.99
N VAL A 15 31.54 -10.62 -7.95
CA VAL A 15 30.11 -10.94 -7.97
C VAL A 15 29.83 -11.64 -9.29
N ASP A 16 29.23 -12.83 -9.22
CA ASP A 16 28.90 -13.67 -10.39
C ASP A 16 30.07 -13.90 -11.36
N GLY A 17 31.29 -13.99 -10.83
CA GLY A 17 32.51 -14.25 -11.60
C GLY A 17 33.15 -13.03 -12.27
N GLN A 18 32.60 -11.82 -12.09
CA GLN A 18 33.19 -10.57 -12.58
C GLN A 18 33.80 -9.76 -11.43
N SER A 19 35.03 -9.27 -11.63
CA SER A 19 35.67 -8.32 -10.72
C SER A 19 35.05 -6.94 -10.89
N MET A 20 34.32 -6.47 -9.88
CA MET A 20 33.81 -5.11 -9.79
C MET A 20 34.60 -4.31 -8.77
N ASP A 21 34.84 -3.03 -9.08
CA ASP A 21 35.37 -2.11 -8.06
C ASP A 21 34.28 -1.82 -7.00
N TYR A 22 34.72 -1.43 -5.81
CA TYR A 22 33.82 -1.12 -4.69
C TYR A 22 32.78 -0.05 -5.05
N ALA A 23 33.16 0.95 -5.85
CA ALA A 23 32.28 2.05 -6.22
C ALA A 23 31.12 1.59 -7.12
N THR A 24 31.42 0.76 -8.12
CA THR A 24 30.46 0.14 -9.03
C THR A 24 29.54 -0.83 -8.30
N LEU A 25 30.08 -1.60 -7.34
CA LEU A 25 29.28 -2.47 -6.48
C LEU A 25 28.28 -1.66 -5.64
N VAL A 26 28.74 -0.58 -5.00
CA VAL A 26 27.89 0.30 -4.18
C VAL A 26 26.83 0.98 -5.04
N LEU A 27 27.19 1.46 -6.22
CA LEU A 27 26.26 2.05 -7.18
C LEU A 27 25.19 1.04 -7.63
N ALA A 28 25.60 -0.18 -7.99
CA ALA A 28 24.67 -1.25 -8.38
C ALA A 28 23.68 -1.56 -7.26
N LEU A 29 24.16 -1.69 -6.01
CA LEU A 29 23.31 -1.91 -4.84
C LEU A 29 22.35 -0.73 -4.59
N GLN A 30 22.81 0.51 -4.76
CA GLN A 30 21.98 1.69 -4.58
C GLN A 30 20.87 1.76 -5.64
N LEU A 31 21.16 1.42 -6.89
CA LEU A 31 20.16 1.33 -7.96
C LEU A 31 19.13 0.24 -7.68
N GLU A 32 19.55 -0.94 -7.21
CA GLU A 32 18.64 -2.02 -6.79
C GLU A 32 17.72 -1.57 -5.64
N ARG A 33 18.27 -0.83 -4.67
CA ARG A 33 17.47 -0.28 -3.57
C ARG A 33 16.43 0.73 -4.07
N VAL A 34 16.77 1.59 -5.02
CA VAL A 34 15.82 2.55 -5.62
C VAL A 34 14.70 1.81 -6.34
N ASP A 35 15.04 0.81 -7.17
CA ASP A 35 14.03 -0.01 -7.87
C ASP A 35 13.09 -0.74 -6.91
N LEU A 36 13.61 -1.29 -5.81
CA LEU A 36 12.79 -1.92 -4.78
C LEU A 36 11.85 -0.91 -4.09
N LEU A 37 12.33 0.30 -3.78
CA LEU A 37 11.52 1.36 -3.20
C LEU A 37 10.41 1.83 -4.17
N ASP A 38 10.71 1.93 -5.47
CA ASP A 38 9.73 2.27 -6.51
C ASP A 38 8.64 1.20 -6.63
N LYS A 39 9.01 -0.08 -6.59
CA LYS A 39 8.04 -1.20 -6.56
C LYS A 39 7.15 -1.12 -5.33
N GLN A 40 7.70 -0.82 -4.15
CA GLN A 40 6.92 -0.66 -2.93
C GLN A 40 5.99 0.54 -2.98
N LEU A 41 6.43 1.67 -3.55
CA LEU A 41 5.59 2.84 -3.79
C LEU A 41 4.42 2.52 -4.72
N GLY A 42 4.68 1.81 -5.83
CA GLY A 42 3.64 1.38 -6.75
C GLY A 42 2.61 0.46 -6.10
N ALA A 43 3.06 -0.55 -5.35
CA ALA A 43 2.17 -1.45 -4.61
C ALA A 43 1.34 -0.68 -3.56
N GLN A 44 1.93 0.29 -2.88
CA GLN A 44 1.24 1.11 -1.89
C GLN A 44 0.21 2.05 -2.54
N ALA A 45 0.51 2.60 -3.72
CA ALA A 45 -0.44 3.41 -4.49
C ALA A 45 -1.65 2.58 -4.93
N GLN A 46 -1.44 1.34 -5.38
CA GLN A 46 -2.54 0.43 -5.71
C GLN A 46 -3.41 0.14 -4.48
N ALA A 47 -2.79 -0.15 -3.33
CA ALA A 47 -3.52 -0.38 -2.08
C ALA A 47 -4.39 0.82 -1.68
N ILE A 48 -3.91 2.06 -1.89
CA ILE A 48 -4.69 3.28 -1.65
C ILE A 48 -5.88 3.36 -2.61
N GLN A 49 -5.70 3.04 -3.89
CA GLN A 49 -6.80 3.03 -4.86
C GLN A 49 -7.88 2.01 -4.48
N ASP A 50 -7.47 0.78 -4.16
CA ASP A 50 -8.39 -0.28 -3.74
C ASP A 50 -9.14 0.12 -2.46
N ARG A 51 -8.45 0.77 -1.51
CA ARG A 51 -9.03 1.26 -0.27
C ARG A 51 -10.05 2.37 -0.51
N ASN A 52 -9.74 3.32 -1.39
CA ASN A 52 -10.69 4.37 -1.78
C ASN A 52 -11.93 3.79 -2.49
N ALA A 53 -11.76 2.76 -3.32
CA ALA A 53 -12.86 2.05 -3.94
C ALA A 53 -13.75 1.35 -2.89
N LEU A 54 -13.15 0.71 -1.89
CA LEU A 54 -13.89 0.09 -0.78
C LEU A 54 -14.63 1.12 0.09
N ILE A 55 -14.03 2.30 0.35
CA ILE A 55 -14.70 3.39 1.07
C ILE A 55 -15.92 3.87 0.28
N ALA A 56 -15.80 4.04 -1.03
CA ALA A 56 -16.92 4.41 -1.89
C ALA A 56 -18.05 3.36 -1.83
N GLN A 57 -17.72 2.07 -1.97
CA GLN A 57 -18.70 0.99 -1.85
C GLN A 57 -19.36 0.94 -0.46
N ALA A 58 -18.60 1.14 0.61
CA ALA A 58 -19.14 1.19 1.97
C ALA A 58 -20.12 2.37 2.15
N ASN A 59 -19.82 3.53 1.57
CA ASN A 59 -20.71 4.69 1.59
C ASN A 59 -22.00 4.44 0.79
N ASP A 60 -21.91 3.81 -0.38
CA ASP A 60 -23.08 3.42 -1.17
C ASP A 60 -23.98 2.44 -0.38
N MET A 61 -23.36 1.47 0.30
CA MET A 61 -24.06 0.52 1.17
C MET A 61 -24.70 1.22 2.37
N LEU A 62 -24.03 2.19 3.00
CA LEU A 62 -24.60 3.01 4.07
C LEU A 62 -25.86 3.74 3.60
N THR A 63 -25.83 4.36 2.42
CA THR A 63 -27.00 5.03 1.85
C THR A 63 -28.14 4.04 1.60
N ARG A 64 -27.84 2.87 1.03
CA ARG A 64 -28.87 1.84 0.78
C ARG A 64 -29.46 1.30 2.07
N VAL A 65 -28.66 1.02 3.09
CA VAL A 65 -29.16 0.61 4.41
C VAL A 65 -30.05 1.68 5.03
N GLN A 66 -29.68 2.96 4.93
CA GLN A 66 -30.52 4.05 5.44
C GLN A 66 -31.87 4.12 4.72
N GLN A 67 -31.90 3.90 3.40
CA GLN A 67 -33.15 3.82 2.65
C GLN A 67 -34.01 2.63 3.10
N LEU A 68 -33.41 1.45 3.25
CA LEU A 68 -34.11 0.23 3.69
C LEU A 68 -34.65 0.36 5.11
N LYS A 69 -33.90 1.00 6.01
CA LYS A 69 -34.33 1.34 7.36
C LYS A 69 -35.55 2.26 7.35
N ASN A 70 -35.51 3.31 6.53
CA ASN A 70 -36.60 4.27 6.43
C ASN A 70 -37.86 3.62 5.82
N GLN A 71 -37.70 2.76 4.82
CA GLN A 71 -38.80 1.97 4.25
C GLN A 71 -39.40 1.00 5.27
N ALA A 72 -38.56 0.32 6.06
CA ALA A 72 -39.01 -0.58 7.11
C ALA A 72 -39.81 0.17 8.18
N ALA A 73 -39.37 1.38 8.54
CA ALA A 73 -40.06 2.26 9.49
C ALA A 73 -41.42 2.76 8.94
N GLN A 74 -41.47 3.17 7.67
CA GLN A 74 -42.69 3.70 7.05
C GLN A 74 -43.76 2.62 6.87
N ASN A 75 -43.34 1.43 6.46
CA ASN A 75 -44.24 0.33 6.15
C ASN A 75 -44.50 -0.59 7.34
N ASN A 76 -43.85 -0.33 8.48
CA ASN A 76 -43.88 -1.15 9.69
C ASN A 76 -43.65 -2.65 9.39
N THR A 77 -42.71 -2.94 8.49
CA THR A 77 -42.39 -4.29 8.00
C THR A 77 -40.90 -4.40 7.75
N ALA A 78 -40.34 -5.60 7.85
CA ALA A 78 -38.94 -5.84 7.56
C ALA A 78 -38.65 -5.70 6.06
N THR A 79 -37.45 -5.24 5.71
CA THR A 79 -37.02 -5.01 4.33
C THR A 79 -35.78 -5.84 4.00
N ASN A 80 -35.69 -6.29 2.75
CA ASN A 80 -34.60 -7.15 2.29
C ASN A 80 -33.44 -6.32 1.72
N GLY A 81 -32.24 -6.50 2.25
CA GLY A 81 -31.01 -5.90 1.75
C GLY A 81 -30.50 -6.46 0.43
N GLY A 82 -30.93 -7.66 0.04
CA GLY A 82 -30.47 -8.34 -1.16
C GLY A 82 -29.15 -9.11 -0.97
N ALA A 83 -28.89 -10.03 -1.91
CA ALA A 83 -27.75 -10.95 -1.82
C ALA A 83 -26.39 -10.25 -1.99
N ASP A 84 -26.35 -9.15 -2.75
CA ASP A 84 -25.15 -8.36 -2.99
C ASP A 84 -24.67 -7.64 -1.73
N MET A 85 -25.59 -7.02 -0.99
CA MET A 85 -25.27 -6.40 0.31
C MET A 85 -24.84 -7.44 1.34
N LYS A 86 -25.53 -8.58 1.40
CA LYS A 86 -25.15 -9.69 2.29
C LYS A 86 -23.72 -10.16 2.00
N LYS A 87 -23.41 -10.40 0.73
CA LYS A 87 -22.05 -10.78 0.30
C LYS A 87 -21.01 -9.73 0.67
N PHE A 88 -21.32 -8.44 0.50
CA PHE A 88 -20.42 -7.36 0.88
C PHE A 88 -20.15 -7.35 2.39
N PHE A 89 -21.18 -7.54 3.22
CA PHE A 89 -21.00 -7.58 4.67
C PHE A 89 -20.19 -8.79 5.12
N ASP A 90 -20.53 -9.97 4.62
CA ASP A 90 -19.84 -11.22 4.96
C ASP A 90 -18.36 -11.18 4.52
N THR A 91 -18.07 -10.72 3.30
CA THR A 91 -16.71 -10.65 2.75
C THR A 91 -15.82 -9.69 3.54
N ASN A 92 -16.39 -8.58 4.00
CA ASN A 92 -15.65 -7.52 4.69
C ASN A 92 -15.72 -7.65 6.22
N GLY A 93 -16.38 -8.69 6.74
CA GLY A 93 -16.54 -8.91 8.19
C GLY A 93 -17.32 -7.79 8.87
N ILE A 94 -18.25 -7.16 8.16
CA ILE A 94 -19.08 -6.08 8.67
C ILE A 94 -20.16 -6.72 9.55
N LYS A 95 -20.30 -6.23 10.78
CA LYS A 95 -21.32 -6.72 11.69
C LYS A 95 -22.70 -6.22 11.25
N TYR A 96 -23.65 -7.13 11.16
CA TYR A 96 -25.07 -6.86 10.93
C TYR A 96 -25.91 -7.86 11.74
N ASP A 97 -27.21 -7.64 11.82
CA ASP A 97 -28.11 -8.62 12.42
C ASP A 97 -28.27 -9.83 11.50
N THR A 98 -28.26 -11.04 12.07
CA THR A 98 -28.34 -12.30 11.32
C THR A 98 -29.48 -13.19 11.84
N THR A 99 -30.42 -12.61 12.58
CA THR A 99 -31.62 -13.30 13.05
C THR A 99 -32.33 -13.91 11.84
N GLY A 100 -32.69 -15.19 11.93
CA GLY A 100 -33.29 -15.91 10.79
C GLY A 100 -32.32 -16.30 9.66
N ASN A 101 -31.03 -15.97 9.77
CA ASN A 101 -29.99 -16.22 8.76
C ASN A 101 -30.36 -15.66 7.36
N ASP A 102 -31.05 -14.53 7.34
CA ASP A 102 -31.45 -13.85 6.12
C ASP A 102 -30.87 -12.43 6.04
N MET A 103 -31.37 -11.63 5.11
CA MET A 103 -31.04 -10.21 4.97
C MET A 103 -32.31 -9.35 5.09
N ILE A 104 -33.31 -9.86 5.79
CA ILE A 104 -34.63 -9.27 5.98
C ILE A 104 -34.65 -8.65 7.37
N ASN A 105 -34.39 -7.34 7.42
CA ASN A 105 -34.18 -6.66 8.69
C ASN A 105 -35.29 -5.63 8.95
N THR A 106 -35.69 -5.56 10.22
CA THR A 106 -36.49 -4.49 10.79
C THR A 106 -35.68 -3.19 10.86
N LYS A 107 -36.35 -2.09 11.20
CA LYS A 107 -35.71 -0.79 11.40
C LYS A 107 -34.56 -0.86 12.42
N ASP A 108 -34.75 -1.56 13.52
CA ASP A 108 -33.77 -1.61 14.62
C ASP A 108 -32.58 -2.51 14.25
N GLU A 109 -32.82 -3.61 13.54
CA GLU A 109 -31.77 -4.48 13.01
C GLU A 109 -30.91 -3.74 11.95
N TRP A 110 -31.52 -2.86 11.14
CA TRP A 110 -30.78 -2.00 10.23
C TRP A 110 -29.86 -0.99 10.95
N GLU A 111 -30.15 -0.58 12.19
CA GLU A 111 -29.21 0.27 12.96
C GLU A 111 -27.92 -0.49 13.30
N VAL A 112 -27.99 -1.81 13.52
CA VAL A 112 -26.81 -2.65 13.76
C VAL A 112 -25.92 -2.66 12.52
N ALA A 113 -26.52 -2.83 11.33
CA ALA A 113 -25.80 -2.78 10.06
C ALA A 113 -25.19 -1.39 9.78
N ILE A 114 -25.91 -0.30 10.10
CA ILE A 114 -25.38 1.07 10.00
C ILE A 114 -24.15 1.23 10.88
N GLN A 115 -24.23 0.78 12.14
CA GLN A 115 -23.09 0.88 13.05
C GLN A 115 -21.91 0.02 12.59
N GLY A 116 -22.17 -1.19 12.07
CA GLY A 116 -21.15 -2.05 11.48
C GLY A 116 -20.45 -1.37 10.31
N LEU A 117 -21.20 -0.80 9.38
CA LEU A 117 -20.66 -0.07 8.23
C LEU A 117 -19.88 1.17 8.64
N LYS A 118 -20.36 1.96 9.62
CA LYS A 118 -19.62 3.11 10.15
C LYS A 118 -18.27 2.69 10.73
N ASN A 119 -18.27 1.67 11.59
CA ASN A 119 -17.04 1.13 12.17
C ASN A 119 -16.07 0.63 11.08
N PHE A 120 -16.60 0.01 10.02
CA PHE A 120 -15.81 -0.43 8.89
C PHE A 120 -15.21 0.74 8.11
N THR A 121 -16.00 1.76 7.78
CA THR A 121 -15.52 2.99 7.12
C THR A 121 -14.47 3.70 7.96
N ASP A 122 -14.66 3.81 9.28
CA ASP A 122 -13.67 4.41 10.19
C ASP A 122 -12.34 3.64 10.19
N LYS A 123 -12.41 2.30 10.18
CA LYS A 123 -11.23 1.44 10.04
C LYS A 123 -10.52 1.69 8.71
N LEU A 124 -11.26 1.79 7.60
CA LEU A 124 -10.68 2.06 6.28
C LEU A 124 -10.04 3.46 6.24
N ASN A 125 -10.68 4.48 6.81
CA ASN A 125 -10.14 5.83 6.87
C ASN A 125 -8.82 5.89 7.66
N SER A 126 -8.77 5.28 8.85
CA SER A 126 -7.54 5.20 9.64
C SER A 126 -6.42 4.48 8.87
N GLN A 127 -6.77 3.41 8.15
CA GLN A 127 -5.81 2.69 7.32
C GLN A 127 -5.33 3.54 6.12
N SER A 128 -6.20 4.34 5.49
CA SER A 128 -5.82 5.29 4.43
C SER A 128 -4.87 6.38 4.94
N GLU A 129 -5.06 6.87 6.17
CA GLU A 129 -4.12 7.81 6.80
C GLU A 129 -2.74 7.18 6.99
N LEU A 130 -2.69 5.92 7.46
CA LEU A 130 -1.44 5.17 7.58
C LEU A 130 -0.76 4.92 6.22
N ASP A 131 -1.55 4.63 5.19
CA ASP A 131 -1.02 4.46 3.83
C ASP A 131 -0.37 5.73 3.32
N PHE A 132 -1.00 6.88 3.57
CA PHE A 132 -0.45 8.17 3.18
C PHE A 132 0.89 8.44 3.89
N ILE A 133 0.96 8.21 5.21
CA ILE A 133 2.22 8.28 5.97
C ILE A 133 3.27 7.32 5.40
N ARG A 134 2.87 6.11 5.01
CA ARG A 134 3.78 5.14 4.40
C ARG A 134 4.29 5.59 3.04
N VAL A 135 3.45 6.16 2.19
CA VAL A 135 3.87 6.74 0.91
C VAL A 135 4.87 7.88 1.13
N GLN A 136 4.58 8.80 2.06
CA GLN A 136 5.51 9.88 2.40
C GLN A 136 6.85 9.33 2.88
N ASN A 137 6.84 8.34 3.77
CA ASN A 137 8.06 7.69 4.25
C ASN A 137 8.84 6.98 3.15
N LEU A 138 8.15 6.30 2.23
CA LEU A 138 8.78 5.62 1.09
C LEU A 138 9.39 6.64 0.10
N ASN A 139 8.69 7.74 -0.17
CA ASN A 139 9.21 8.84 -1.00
C ASN A 139 10.47 9.44 -0.38
N ASN A 140 10.44 9.76 0.92
CA ASN A 140 11.63 10.28 1.61
C ASN A 140 12.82 9.30 1.53
N LYS A 141 12.58 7.99 1.69
CA LYS A 141 13.63 6.97 1.55
C LYS A 141 14.16 6.86 0.12
N ARG A 142 13.29 7.00 -0.87
CA ARG A 142 13.66 7.00 -2.30
C ARG A 142 14.50 8.22 -2.64
N GLU A 143 14.10 9.41 -2.21
CA GLU A 143 14.85 10.64 -2.40
C GLU A 143 16.25 10.55 -1.79
N GLN A 144 16.35 10.09 -0.53
CA GLN A 144 17.65 9.87 0.12
C GLN A 144 18.52 8.85 -0.64
N ALA A 145 17.94 7.76 -1.16
CA ALA A 145 18.69 6.79 -1.95
C ALA A 145 19.19 7.39 -3.27
N LEU A 146 18.39 8.22 -3.94
CA LEU A 146 18.78 8.93 -5.17
C LEU A 146 19.87 9.97 -4.91
N GLU A 147 19.79 10.71 -3.81
CA GLU A 147 20.83 11.66 -3.40
C GLU A 147 22.16 10.95 -3.13
N LEU A 148 22.14 9.85 -2.39
CA LEU A 148 23.34 9.03 -2.12
C LEU A 148 23.94 8.51 -3.44
N THR A 149 23.09 8.02 -4.35
CA THR A 149 23.50 7.56 -5.68
C THR A 149 24.16 8.69 -6.48
N THR A 150 23.56 9.86 -6.49
CA THR A 150 24.06 11.04 -7.21
C THR A 150 25.40 11.51 -6.64
N ASN A 151 25.52 11.58 -5.31
CA ASN A 151 26.76 11.96 -4.64
C ASN A 151 27.90 10.98 -4.93
N GLN A 152 27.60 9.68 -4.96
CA GLN A 152 28.59 8.66 -5.32
C GLN A 152 29.06 8.82 -6.77
N LEU A 153 28.15 9.01 -7.72
CA LEU A 153 28.47 9.26 -9.13
C LEU A 153 29.34 10.50 -9.33
N GLN A 154 29.05 11.59 -8.60
CA GLN A 154 29.85 12.82 -8.65
C GLN A 154 31.27 12.58 -8.11
N LYS A 155 31.38 11.84 -7.00
CA LYS A 155 32.68 11.50 -6.40
C LYS A 155 33.50 10.61 -7.34
N ASP A 156 32.88 9.59 -7.94
CA ASP A 156 33.54 8.70 -8.89
C ASP A 156 34.01 9.44 -10.15
N SER A 157 33.18 10.35 -10.66
CA SER A 157 33.55 11.21 -11.81
C SER A 157 34.73 12.11 -11.47
N LYS A 158 34.74 12.72 -10.28
CA LYS A 158 35.86 13.55 -9.81
C LYS A 158 37.15 12.73 -9.71
N ILE A 159 37.09 11.55 -9.09
CA ILE A 159 38.25 10.65 -8.97
C ILE A 159 38.81 10.28 -10.35
N LYS A 160 37.94 9.92 -11.31
CA LYS A 160 38.36 9.62 -12.69
C LYS A 160 39.02 10.82 -13.35
N ASN A 161 38.46 12.02 -13.19
CA ASN A 161 39.04 13.24 -13.73
C ASN A 161 40.40 13.58 -13.11
N ASP A 162 40.57 13.38 -11.79
CA ASP A 162 41.83 13.60 -11.10
C ASP A 162 42.91 12.58 -11.56
N ILE A 163 42.53 11.31 -11.79
CA ILE A 163 43.43 10.29 -12.36
C ILE A 163 43.84 10.68 -13.78
N ILE A 164 42.87 10.99 -14.65
CA ILE A 164 43.14 11.41 -16.03
C ILE A 164 44.02 12.66 -16.04
N GLY A 165 43.72 13.64 -15.19
CA GLY A 165 44.49 14.88 -15.04
C GLY A 165 45.92 14.65 -14.59
N ASN A 166 46.18 13.72 -13.68
CA ASN A 166 47.52 13.37 -13.22
C ASN A 166 48.30 12.48 -14.20
N THR A 167 47.63 11.84 -15.16
CA THR A 167 48.27 11.01 -16.21
C THR A 167 48.54 11.75 -17.52
N ARG A 168 48.22 13.05 -17.60
CA ARG A 168 48.55 13.94 -18.73
C ARG A 168 49.75 14.80 -18.38
#